data_AF-A0A2V9JEL5-F1
#
_entry.id   AF-A0A2V9JEL5-F1
#
_cell.length_a   1.000
_cell.length_b   1.000
_cell.length_c   1.000
_cell.angle_alpha   90.00
_cell.angle_beta   90.00
_cell.angle_gamma   90.00
#
_symmetry.space_group_name_H-M   'P 1'
#
loop_
_entity.id
_entity.type
_entity.pdbx_description
1 polymer ?
#
loop_
_entity_poly.entity_id
_entity_poly.type
_entity_poly.pdbx_seq_one_letter_code
_entity_poly.pdbx_strand_id
1 'polypeptide(L)'
;MPDEARFVNRVRDALVREDGETLWMLAGIPRRWLAPGKKIQLSDVATYFGPASLETTASETVVSARIQLPVRNAFKTAWLAVRAPGGKPIKSVEIDGQRWSEFDAAGERIRLPLKSGTMQVAVHF
;
A
#
# COMPACT_ATOMS: atom_id res chain seq x y z
N MET A 1 -2.74 -2.91 29.29
CA MET A 1 -1.85 -2.60 28.16
C MET A 1 -1.40 -1.15 28.29
N PRO A 2 -0.09 -0.88 28.52
CA PRO A 2 0.46 0.47 28.62
C PRO A 2 0.26 1.27 27.32
N ASP A 3 0.25 2.60 27.41
CA ASP A 3 -0.06 3.51 26.29
C ASP A 3 1.00 3.46 25.17
N GLU A 4 2.26 3.15 25.48
CA GLU A 4 3.32 3.04 24.46
C GLU A 4 3.05 1.91 23.45
N ALA A 5 2.48 0.79 23.90
CA ALA A 5 2.09 -0.31 23.02
C ALA A 5 0.94 0.10 22.08
N ARG A 6 0.08 1.03 22.48
CA ARG A 6 -1.01 1.56 21.63
C ARG A 6 -0.45 2.47 20.55
N PHE A 7 0.58 3.25 20.83
CA PHE A 7 1.19 4.13 19.83
C PHE A 7 1.83 3.34 18.69
N VAL A 8 2.66 2.33 19.01
CA VAL A 8 3.30 1.48 18.00
C VAL A 8 2.27 0.76 17.12
N ASN A 9 1.22 0.22 17.74
CA ASN A 9 0.13 -0.43 17.01
C ASN A 9 -0.61 0.55 16.09
N ARG A 10 -0.85 1.80 16.51
CA ARG A 10 -1.47 2.81 15.65
C ARG A 10 -0.62 3.17 14.43
N VAL A 11 0.70 3.28 14.60
CA VAL A 11 1.62 3.53 13.49
C VAL A 11 1.65 2.34 12.54
N ARG A 12 1.69 1.11 13.07
CA ARG A 12 1.55 -0.12 12.28
C ARG A 12 0.24 -0.11 11.48
N ASP A 13 -0.89 0.12 12.14
CA ASP A 13 -2.21 0.08 11.49
C ASP A 13 -2.41 1.18 10.44
N ALA A 14 -1.65 2.28 10.53
CA ALA A 14 -1.59 3.30 9.49
C ALA A 14 -0.85 2.82 8.23
N LEU A 15 0.11 1.91 8.39
CA LEU A 15 0.95 1.36 7.32
C LEU A 15 0.39 0.06 6.75
N VAL A 16 -0.04 -0.86 7.60
CA VAL A 16 -0.64 -2.15 7.23
C VAL A 16 -1.67 -2.50 8.28
N ARG A 17 -2.91 -2.74 7.85
CA ARG A 17 -3.97 -3.22 8.75
C ARG A 17 -4.80 -4.31 8.11
N GLU A 18 -5.30 -5.20 8.95
CA GLU A 18 -6.25 -6.23 8.59
C GLU A 18 -7.66 -5.82 9.02
N ASP A 19 -8.63 -6.01 8.14
CA ASP A 19 -10.05 -5.78 8.41
C ASP A 19 -10.88 -6.92 7.81
N GLY A 20 -11.30 -7.86 8.66
CA GLY A 20 -11.92 -9.11 8.23
C GLY A 20 -11.03 -9.88 7.26
N GLU A 21 -11.49 -10.09 6.04
CA GLU A 21 -10.76 -10.76 4.94
C GLU A 21 -10.04 -9.77 4.00
N THR A 22 -9.79 -8.54 4.46
CA THR A 22 -9.15 -7.47 3.68
C THR A 22 -7.82 -7.05 4.29
N LEU A 23 -6.79 -7.00 3.45
CA LEU A 23 -5.50 -6.37 3.76
C LEU A 23 -5.47 -4.95 3.21
N TRP A 24 -5.22 -3.97 4.07
CA TRP A 24 -4.99 -2.58 3.67
C TRP A 24 -3.52 -2.22 3.82
N MET A 25 -2.94 -1.64 2.78
CA MET A 25 -1.58 -1.11 2.78
C MET A 25 -1.62 0.41 2.58
N LEU A 26 -0.86 1.12 3.42
CA LEU A 26 -0.66 2.57 3.45
C LEU A 26 -1.91 3.43 3.69
N ALA A 27 -3.03 2.85 4.10
CA ALA A 27 -4.31 3.55 4.17
C ALA A 27 -4.36 4.69 5.22
N GLY A 28 -3.44 4.72 6.18
CA GLY A 28 -3.33 5.77 7.20
C GLY A 28 -2.18 6.75 7.01
N ILE A 29 -1.36 6.62 5.96
CA ILE A 29 -0.19 7.51 5.80
C ILE A 29 -0.60 8.92 5.35
N PRO A 30 0.16 9.96 5.74
CA PRO A 30 -0.03 11.30 5.22
C PRO A 30 0.58 11.43 3.80
N ARG A 31 -0.06 12.24 2.94
CA ARG A 31 0.41 12.53 1.55
C ARG A 31 1.90 12.91 1.47
N ARG A 32 2.39 13.68 2.46
CA ARG A 32 3.78 14.14 2.51
C ARG A 32 4.82 13.03 2.58
N TRP A 33 4.44 11.81 2.96
CA TRP A 33 5.33 10.64 2.94
C TRP A 33 5.52 10.05 1.55
N LEU A 34 4.63 10.38 0.61
CA LEU A 34 4.75 10.06 -0.81
C LEU A 34 5.22 11.27 -1.63
N ALA A 35 5.79 12.31 -1.01
CA ALA A 35 6.37 13.44 -1.72
C ALA A 35 7.62 13.01 -2.53
N PRO A 36 7.98 13.74 -3.61
CA PRO A 36 9.15 13.42 -4.41
C PRO A 36 10.41 13.23 -3.56
N GLY A 37 11.18 12.17 -3.84
CA GLY A 37 12.40 11.82 -3.10
C GLY A 37 12.17 11.19 -1.72
N LYS A 38 10.91 10.95 -1.31
CA LYS A 38 10.60 10.16 -0.11
C LYS A 38 10.48 8.68 -0.46
N LYS A 39 10.78 7.86 0.55
CA LYS A 39 10.71 6.40 0.51
C LYS A 39 10.02 5.88 1.77
N ILE A 40 9.13 4.92 1.60
CA ILE A 40 8.54 4.13 2.69
C ILE A 40 9.00 2.70 2.46
N GLN A 41 9.52 2.05 3.49
CA GLN A 41 9.95 0.66 3.43
C GLN A 41 9.41 -0.12 4.63
N LEU A 42 8.75 -1.22 4.32
CA LEU A 42 8.19 -2.21 5.23
C LEU A 42 8.78 -3.56 4.84
N SER A 43 9.41 -4.24 5.78
CA SER A 43 10.06 -5.53 5.55
C SER A 43 9.52 -6.53 6.55
N ASP A 44 8.92 -7.60 6.04
CA ASP A 44 8.36 -8.73 6.79
C ASP A 44 7.45 -8.28 7.95
N VAL A 45 6.61 -7.27 7.70
CA VAL A 45 5.66 -6.78 8.69
C VAL A 45 4.68 -7.90 8.98
N ALA A 46 4.63 -8.33 10.24
CA ALA A 46 3.73 -9.37 10.67
C ALA A 46 2.28 -8.92 10.46
N THR A 47 1.51 -9.72 9.73
CA THR A 47 0.05 -9.62 9.64
C THR A 47 -0.61 -10.93 10.02
N TYR A 48 -1.93 -10.94 10.26
CA TYR A 48 -2.71 -12.16 10.39
C TYR A 48 -2.51 -13.07 9.18
N PHE A 49 -2.53 -12.50 7.96
CA PHE A 49 -2.39 -13.25 6.70
C PHE A 49 -0.98 -13.80 6.46
N GLY A 50 0.02 -13.35 7.20
CA GLY A 50 1.44 -13.67 6.98
C GLY A 50 2.34 -12.43 6.99
N PRO A 51 3.66 -12.59 6.84
CA PRO A 51 4.54 -11.45 6.64
C PRO A 51 4.22 -10.75 5.31
N ALA A 52 4.22 -9.42 5.32
CA ALA A 52 4.04 -8.60 4.13
C ALA A 52 5.18 -7.57 4.01
N SER A 53 5.61 -7.30 2.79
CA SER A 53 6.68 -6.34 2.50
C SER A 53 6.22 -5.34 1.44
N LEU A 54 6.66 -4.09 1.61
CA LEU A 54 6.37 -3.01 0.67
C LEU A 54 7.51 -2.00 0.67
N GLU A 55 7.90 -1.54 -0.51
CA GLU A 55 8.77 -0.39 -0.69
C GLU A 55 8.13 0.58 -1.66
N THR A 56 8.18 1.88 -1.37
CA THR A 56 7.71 2.92 -2.30
C THR A 56 8.77 3.96 -2.57
N THR A 57 8.73 4.50 -3.79
CA THR A 57 9.44 5.72 -4.18
C THR A 57 8.47 6.65 -4.90
N ALA A 58 8.70 7.95 -4.79
CA ALA A 58 7.86 8.97 -5.41
C ALA A 58 8.67 9.95 -6.25
N SER A 59 8.11 10.30 -7.40
CA SER A 59 8.49 11.44 -8.24
C SER A 59 7.34 12.46 -8.28
N GLU A 60 7.45 13.48 -9.11
CA GLU A 60 6.41 14.50 -9.26
C GLU A 60 5.11 14.00 -9.92
N THR A 61 5.20 12.88 -10.65
CA THR A 61 4.12 12.36 -11.50
C THR A 61 3.80 10.88 -11.27
N VAL A 62 4.67 10.15 -10.55
CA VAL A 62 4.51 8.71 -10.32
C VAL A 62 4.87 8.33 -8.89
N VAL A 63 4.05 7.46 -8.29
CA VAL A 63 4.45 6.66 -7.12
C VAL A 63 4.67 5.23 -7.60
N SER A 64 5.87 4.71 -7.35
CA SER A 64 6.22 3.32 -7.62
C SER A 64 6.21 2.54 -6.31
N ALA A 65 5.65 1.34 -6.31
CA ALA A 65 5.62 0.43 -5.17
C ALA A 65 6.10 -0.97 -5.58
N ARG A 66 6.96 -1.58 -4.75
CA ARG A 66 7.33 -3.00 -4.82
C ARG A 66 6.63 -3.70 -3.67
N ILE A 67 5.78 -4.68 -3.95
CA ILE A 67 4.89 -5.29 -2.95
C ILE A 67 5.03 -6.80 -2.96
N GLN A 68 5.09 -7.40 -1.78
CA GLN A 68 4.94 -8.83 -1.55
C GLN A 68 3.76 -9.05 -0.61
N LEU A 69 2.71 -9.64 -1.17
CA LEU A 69 1.52 -10.00 -0.39
C LEU A 69 1.80 -11.23 0.48
N PRO A 70 1.18 -11.32 1.66
CA PRO A 70 1.32 -12.48 2.52
C PRO A 70 0.66 -13.71 1.88
N VAL A 71 1.12 -14.92 2.24
CA VAL A 71 0.61 -16.18 1.66
C VAL A 71 0.20 -17.22 2.71
N ARG A 72 0.35 -16.92 4.01
CA ARG A 72 0.17 -17.91 5.09
C ARG A 72 -1.29 -18.23 5.34
N ASN A 73 -2.12 -17.20 5.55
CA ASN A 73 -3.57 -17.34 5.68
C ASN A 73 -4.27 -16.64 4.52
N ALA A 74 -5.39 -17.19 4.08
CA ALA A 74 -6.16 -16.62 2.97
C ALA A 74 -6.83 -15.29 3.34
N PHE A 75 -6.99 -14.44 2.33
CA PHE A 75 -7.75 -13.20 2.36
C PHE A 75 -8.38 -12.99 0.97
N LYS A 76 -9.44 -12.17 0.90
CA LYS A 76 -10.22 -11.98 -0.33
C LYS A 76 -9.93 -10.67 -1.05
N THR A 77 -9.32 -9.73 -0.36
CA THR A 77 -9.04 -8.41 -0.92
C THR A 77 -7.74 -7.83 -0.38
N ALA A 78 -6.93 -7.23 -1.26
CA ALA A 78 -5.83 -6.36 -0.86
C ALA A 78 -6.00 -4.99 -1.52
N TRP A 79 -5.87 -3.94 -0.72
CA TRP A 79 -5.90 -2.54 -1.17
C TRP A 79 -4.56 -1.88 -0.91
N LEU A 80 -4.03 -1.20 -1.92
CA LEU A 80 -2.96 -0.23 -1.77
C LEU A 80 -3.56 1.18 -1.84
N ALA A 81 -3.41 1.97 -0.77
CA ALA A 81 -3.74 3.39 -0.82
C ALA A 81 -2.55 4.19 -1.36
N VAL A 82 -2.77 5.02 -2.38
CA VAL A 82 -1.77 5.94 -2.93
C VAL A 82 -2.36 7.33 -2.98
N ARG A 83 -2.13 8.08 -1.91
CA ARG A 83 -2.56 9.48 -1.80
C ARG A 83 -1.49 10.39 -2.39
N ALA A 84 -1.64 10.74 -3.66
CA ALA A 84 -0.63 11.52 -4.38
C ALA A 84 -0.34 12.87 -3.69
N PRO A 85 0.91 13.37 -3.76
CA PRO A 85 1.25 14.71 -3.31
C PRO A 85 0.36 15.77 -3.95
N GLY A 86 -0.10 16.73 -3.14
CA GLY A 86 -0.95 17.83 -3.62
C GLY A 86 -2.38 17.44 -4.00
N GLY A 87 -2.83 16.20 -3.74
CA GLY A 87 -4.23 15.82 -4.03
C GLY A 87 -4.49 15.50 -5.50
N LYS A 88 -3.44 15.24 -6.29
CA LYS A 88 -3.58 14.89 -7.70
C LYS A 88 -4.35 13.56 -7.85
N PRO A 89 -5.37 13.48 -8.72
CA PRO A 89 -6.13 12.25 -8.91
C PRO A 89 -5.28 11.18 -9.62
N ILE A 90 -5.57 9.91 -9.36
CA ILE A 90 -4.97 8.79 -10.09
C ILE A 90 -5.43 8.85 -11.55
N LYS A 91 -4.48 8.93 -12.48
CA LYS A 91 -4.71 8.93 -13.95
C LYS A 91 -4.63 7.53 -14.54
N SER A 92 -3.65 6.74 -14.10
CA SER A 92 -3.47 5.36 -14.55
C SER A 92 -2.69 4.54 -13.53
N VAL A 93 -2.89 3.24 -13.58
CA VAL A 93 -2.16 2.26 -12.77
C VAL A 93 -1.57 1.20 -13.69
N GLU A 94 -0.33 0.82 -13.41
CA GLU A 94 0.32 -0.33 -14.02
C GLU A 94 0.74 -1.32 -12.92
N ILE A 95 0.56 -2.62 -13.18
CA ILE A 95 1.08 -3.70 -12.35
C ILE A 95 1.94 -4.59 -13.23
N ASP A 96 3.23 -4.72 -12.88
CA ASP A 96 4.26 -5.43 -13.66
C ASP A 96 4.30 -4.98 -15.14
N GLY A 97 4.17 -3.67 -15.36
CA GLY A 97 4.18 -3.04 -16.68
C GLY A 97 2.90 -3.23 -17.50
N GLN A 98 1.87 -3.86 -16.93
CA GLN A 98 0.57 -4.04 -17.57
C GLN A 98 -0.45 -3.05 -17.01
N ARG A 99 -1.28 -2.47 -17.88
CA ARG A 99 -2.37 -1.57 -17.45
C ARG A 99 -3.32 -2.31 -16.50
N TRP A 100 -3.69 -1.60 -15.44
CA TRP A 100 -4.56 -2.12 -14.39
C TRP A 100 -5.77 -1.20 -14.20
N SER A 101 -6.98 -1.76 -14.22
CA SER A 101 -8.23 -1.01 -14.18
C SER A 101 -8.97 -1.07 -12.84
N GLU A 102 -8.59 -1.98 -11.93
CA GLU A 102 -9.24 -2.09 -10.62
C GLU A 102 -8.63 -1.07 -9.63
N PHE A 103 -8.96 0.20 -9.84
CA PHE A 103 -8.63 1.29 -8.92
C PHE A 103 -9.79 2.28 -8.78
N ASP A 104 -9.84 2.93 -7.62
CA ASP A 104 -10.79 3.99 -7.29
C ASP A 104 -10.01 5.31 -7.16
N ALA A 105 -10.14 6.16 -8.18
CA ALA A 105 -9.43 7.44 -8.22
C ALA A 105 -9.91 8.42 -7.14
N ALA A 106 -11.20 8.39 -6.79
CA ALA A 106 -11.77 9.25 -5.75
C ALA A 106 -11.36 8.78 -4.34
N GLY A 107 -11.33 7.46 -4.14
CA GLY A 107 -10.84 6.82 -2.91
C GLY A 107 -9.32 6.68 -2.82
N GLU A 108 -8.57 7.10 -3.85
CA GLU A 108 -7.11 7.04 -3.95
C GLU A 108 -6.52 5.66 -3.61
N ARG A 109 -7.14 4.60 -4.13
CA ARG A 109 -6.81 3.21 -3.79
C ARG A 109 -6.85 2.29 -4.99
N ILE A 110 -5.96 1.30 -4.98
CA ILE A 110 -5.78 0.29 -6.02
C ILE A 110 -6.09 -1.06 -5.42
N ARG A 111 -6.98 -1.84 -6.06
CA ARG A 111 -7.19 -3.23 -5.68
C ARG A 111 -6.05 -4.04 -6.26
N LEU A 112 -5.28 -4.71 -5.42
CA LEU A 112 -4.15 -5.51 -5.87
C LEU A 112 -4.62 -6.90 -6.32
N PRO A 113 -4.02 -7.48 -7.38
CA PRO A 113 -4.24 -8.87 -7.72
C PRO A 113 -3.69 -9.75 -6.59
N LEU A 114 -4.46 -10.76 -6.20
CA LEU A 114 -4.05 -11.72 -5.18
C LEU A 114 -3.13 -12.77 -5.82
N LYS A 115 -1.84 -12.46 -5.88
CA LYS A 115 -0.81 -13.37 -6.40
C LYS A 115 0.38 -13.46 -5.45
N SER A 116 1.08 -14.59 -5.51
CA SER A 116 2.35 -14.78 -4.84
C SER A 116 3.49 -14.09 -5.60
N GLY A 117 4.64 -13.97 -4.93
CA GLY A 117 5.81 -13.30 -5.48
C GLY A 117 5.75 -11.78 -5.30
N THR A 118 6.67 -11.10 -5.96
CA THR A 118 6.76 -9.63 -5.90
C THR A 118 6.02 -9.04 -7.09
N MET A 119 5.25 -7.98 -6.87
CA MET A 119 4.66 -7.16 -7.93
C MET A 119 5.16 -5.72 -7.86
N GLN A 120 5.32 -5.11 -9.03
CA GLN A 120 5.67 -3.71 -9.19
C GLN A 120 4.42 -2.93 -9.58
N VAL A 121 4.03 -1.96 -8.77
CA VAL A 121 2.88 -1.09 -9.02
C VAL A 121 3.40 0.30 -9.36
N ALA A 122 2.95 0.89 -10.46
CA ALA A 122 3.20 2.28 -10.80
C ALA A 122 1.86 3.02 -10.87
N VAL A 123 1.75 4.13 -10.12
CA VAL A 123 0.54 4.94 -10.04
C VAL A 123 0.87 6.34 -10.56
N HIS A 124 0.25 6.70 -11.67
CA HIS A 124 0.48 7.97 -12.35
C HIS A 124 -0.61 8.98 -11.97
N PHE A 125 -0.24 10.24 -11.79
CA PHE A 125 -1.13 11.33 -11.36
C PHE A 125 -0.82 12.69 -11.99
#